data_AF-A0A3Q2D751-F1
#
_entry.id   AF-A0A3Q2D751-F1
#
_cell.length_a   1.000
_cell.length_b   1.000
_cell.length_c   1.000
_cell.angle_alpha   90.00
_cell.angle_beta   90.00
_cell.angle_gamma   90.00
#
_symmetry.space_group_name_H-M   'P 1'
#
loop_
_entity.id
_entity.type
_entity.pdbx_description
1 polymer ?
#
loop_
_entity_poly.entity_id
_entity_poly.type
_entity_poly.pdbx_seq_one_letter_code
_entity_poly.pdbx_strand_id
1 'polypeptide(L)'
;LFNMKENGAVAQSGFRGAEGRPRRFAFSPEPSMEDIRRMQAEFTDERDWNKFHQPRNLLLAMVGEVGEVAELFQWKGEVAEGLPDWTESDREQLAHELSDVLIYLVELAEKCRVDLPQAVLRKMALNRLKYPASKVHGSAKKYTEYKD
;
A
#
# COMPACT_ATOMS: atom_id res chain seq x y z
N LEU A 1 68.59 -5.35 -3.69
CA LEU A 1 68.74 -5.55 -5.15
C LEU A 1 67.33 -5.69 -5.70
N PHE A 2 66.64 -4.58 -6.01
CA PHE A 2 66.56 -3.99 -7.36
C PHE A 2 66.15 -5.06 -8.40
N ASN A 3 65.04 -4.95 -9.13
CA ASN A 3 64.65 -3.78 -9.91
C ASN A 3 63.16 -3.79 -10.31
N MET A 4 62.56 -2.59 -10.33
CA MET A 4 61.36 -2.25 -11.11
C MET A 4 61.68 -2.30 -12.60
N LYS A 5 60.67 -2.51 -13.46
CA LYS A 5 60.39 -1.62 -14.60
C LYS A 5 58.99 -1.81 -15.18
N GLU A 6 58.41 -0.66 -15.48
CA GLU A 6 57.07 -0.32 -15.95
C GLU A 6 56.83 -0.72 -17.42
N ASN A 7 55.57 -0.83 -17.85
CA ASN A 7 54.91 0.20 -18.67
C ASN A 7 53.48 -0.16 -19.09
N GLY A 8 52.68 0.89 -19.25
CA GLY A 8 51.23 0.88 -19.19
C GLY A 8 50.45 0.66 -20.49
N ALA A 9 49.12 0.78 -20.34
CA ALA A 9 48.04 0.77 -21.34
C ALA A 9 46.74 0.50 -20.54
N VAL A 10 45.57 1.14 -20.68
CA VAL A 10 45.00 2.20 -21.51
C VAL A 10 43.85 2.78 -20.67
N ALA A 11 43.60 4.09 -20.76
CA ALA A 11 42.40 4.71 -20.24
C ALA A 11 41.14 4.09 -20.89
N GLN A 12 40.21 3.56 -20.10
CA GLN A 12 38.83 3.35 -20.56
C GLN A 12 37.93 4.44 -19.98
N SER A 13 37.53 5.31 -20.90
CA SER A 13 36.41 6.22 -20.81
C SER A 13 35.08 5.46 -20.95
N GLY A 14 34.04 5.98 -20.30
CA GLY A 14 32.65 5.50 -20.41
C GLY A 14 32.30 4.53 -19.29
N PHE A 15 31.27 4.72 -18.47
CA PHE A 15 29.99 5.40 -18.66
C PHE A 15 29.64 6.17 -17.38
N ARG A 16 29.39 7.48 -17.48
CA ARG A 16 28.46 8.13 -16.53
C ARG A 16 27.08 7.62 -16.90
N GLY A 17 26.65 6.54 -16.25
CA GLY A 17 25.28 6.07 -16.31
C GLY A 17 24.37 7.20 -15.83
N ALA A 18 23.36 7.52 -16.64
CA ALA A 18 22.37 8.55 -16.41
C ALA A 18 21.86 8.49 -14.97
N GLU A 19 21.79 9.65 -14.31
CA GLU A 19 21.04 9.84 -13.08
C GLU A 19 19.60 9.40 -13.32
N GLY A 20 19.30 8.17 -12.93
CA GLY A 20 17.99 7.57 -13.08
C GLY A 20 17.01 8.35 -12.21
N ARG A 21 15.92 8.85 -12.81
CA ARG A 21 14.78 9.35 -12.02
C ARG A 21 14.47 8.32 -10.93
N PRO A 22 14.21 8.76 -9.68
CA PRO A 22 13.87 7.84 -8.62
C PRO A 22 12.71 6.97 -9.10
N ARG A 23 12.91 5.64 -9.00
CA ARG A 23 11.88 4.66 -9.35
C ARG A 23 10.65 5.00 -8.49
N ARG A 24 9.53 5.33 -9.13
CA ARG A 24 8.29 5.57 -8.40
C ARG A 24 7.94 4.30 -7.60
N PHE A 25 7.47 4.50 -6.37
CA PHE A 25 6.94 3.41 -5.57
C PHE A 25 5.87 2.64 -6.36
N ALA A 26 5.94 1.32 -6.31
CA ALA A 26 4.99 0.42 -6.96
C ALA A 26 4.82 -0.81 -6.07
N PHE A 27 3.60 -1.33 -6.01
CA PHE A 27 3.33 -2.61 -5.35
C PHE A 27 3.85 -3.77 -6.21
N SER A 28 4.12 -4.90 -5.56
CA SER A 28 4.33 -6.18 -6.23
C SER A 28 3.10 -6.55 -7.08
N PRO A 29 3.28 -7.23 -8.22
CA PRO A 29 2.16 -7.65 -9.07
C PRO A 29 1.30 -8.76 -8.43
N GLU A 30 1.87 -9.48 -7.47
CA GLU A 30 1.23 -10.57 -6.72
C GLU A 30 1.54 -10.41 -5.22
N PRO A 31 0.67 -10.95 -4.33
CA PRO A 31 -0.60 -11.61 -4.64
C PRO A 31 -1.68 -10.63 -5.15
N SER A 32 -2.59 -11.10 -6.00
CA SER A 32 -3.79 -10.34 -6.36
C SER A 32 -4.82 -10.33 -5.23
N MET A 33 -5.84 -9.48 -5.33
CA MET A 33 -6.94 -9.46 -4.36
C MET A 33 -7.69 -10.79 -4.28
N GLU A 34 -7.82 -11.51 -5.40
CA GLU A 34 -8.41 -12.85 -5.43
C GLU A 34 -7.49 -13.89 -4.78
N ASP A 35 -6.17 -13.75 -4.93
CA ASP A 35 -5.22 -14.61 -4.22
C ASP A 35 -5.30 -14.42 -2.71
N ILE A 36 -5.40 -13.17 -2.24
CA ILE A 36 -5.61 -12.84 -0.82
C ILE A 36 -6.91 -13.46 -0.32
N ARG A 37 -8.03 -13.27 -1.05
CA ARG A 37 -9.33 -13.87 -0.69
C ARG A 37 -9.21 -15.39 -0.55
N ARG A 38 -8.57 -16.05 -1.52
CA ARG A 38 -8.40 -17.52 -1.51
C ARG A 38 -7.55 -18.00 -0.35
N MET A 39 -6.40 -17.37 -0.09
CA MET A 39 -5.53 -17.71 1.05
C MET A 39 -6.27 -17.58 2.39
N GLN A 40 -7.10 -16.54 2.54
CA GLN A 40 -7.89 -16.33 3.76
C GLN A 40 -9.04 -17.33 3.92
N ALA A 41 -9.74 -17.65 2.82
CA ALA A 41 -10.77 -18.68 2.82
C ALA A 41 -10.19 -20.04 3.23
N GLU A 42 -9.05 -20.43 2.64
CA GLU A 42 -8.32 -21.66 3.00
C GLU A 42 -7.92 -21.66 4.49
N PHE A 43 -7.31 -20.58 4.98
CA PHE A 43 -6.93 -20.43 6.38
C PHE A 43 -8.11 -20.57 7.35
N THR A 44 -9.26 -19.98 7.00
CA THR A 44 -10.48 -19.98 7.80
C THR A 44 -11.18 -21.35 7.79
N ASP A 45 -11.22 -21.99 6.63
CA ASP A 45 -11.82 -23.32 6.43
C ASP A 45 -11.09 -24.39 7.24
N GLU A 46 -9.74 -24.39 7.21
CA GLU A 46 -8.89 -25.30 7.98
C GLU A 46 -9.18 -25.27 9.49
N ARG A 47 -9.67 -24.14 9.99
CA ARG A 47 -9.89 -23.88 11.42
C ARG A 47 -11.36 -23.97 11.84
N ASP A 48 -12.27 -24.23 10.90
CA ASP A 48 -13.72 -24.16 11.12
C ASP A 48 -14.15 -22.80 11.74
N TRP A 49 -13.51 -21.72 11.28
CA TRP A 49 -13.73 -20.36 11.81
C TRP A 49 -14.84 -19.59 11.09
N ASN A 50 -15.37 -20.13 9.99
CA ASN A 50 -16.47 -19.52 9.24
C ASN A 50 -17.69 -19.17 10.11
N LYS A 51 -17.94 -19.91 11.19
CA LYS A 51 -19.01 -19.63 12.15
C LYS A 51 -18.84 -18.29 12.89
N PHE A 52 -17.61 -17.85 13.09
CA PHE A 52 -17.28 -16.58 13.74
C PHE A 52 -17.18 -15.42 12.76
N HIS A 53 -16.90 -15.70 11.49
CA HIS A 53 -16.68 -14.72 10.42
C HIS A 53 -17.99 -14.24 9.80
N GLN A 54 -18.90 -13.75 10.65
CA GLN A 54 -20.12 -13.05 10.23
C GLN A 54 -19.78 -11.59 9.86
N PRO A 55 -20.49 -10.96 8.91
CA PRO A 55 -20.15 -9.60 8.43
C PRO A 55 -19.95 -8.56 9.53
N ARG A 56 -20.81 -8.57 10.57
CA ARG A 56 -20.67 -7.65 11.70
C ARG A 56 -19.37 -7.88 12.48
N ASN A 57 -18.98 -9.13 12.68
CA ASN A 57 -17.79 -9.46 13.46
C ASN A 57 -16.52 -9.07 12.68
N LEU A 58 -16.48 -9.34 11.38
CA LEU A 58 -15.39 -8.93 10.49
C LEU A 58 -15.26 -7.40 10.43
N LEU A 59 -16.38 -6.67 10.37
CA LEU A 59 -16.37 -5.21 10.45
C LEU A 59 -15.76 -4.71 11.75
N LEU A 60 -16.13 -5.31 12.89
CA LEU A 60 -15.60 -4.90 14.19
C LEU A 60 -14.13 -5.24 14.35
N ALA A 61 -13.69 -6.40 13.85
CA ALA A 61 -12.28 -6.77 13.80
C ALA A 61 -11.47 -5.76 12.95
N MET A 62 -11.94 -5.45 11.74
CA MET A 62 -11.32 -4.43 10.87
C MET A 62 -11.20 -3.06 11.56
N VAL A 63 -12.21 -2.65 12.34
CA VAL A 63 -12.14 -1.40 13.11
C VAL A 63 -11.06 -1.45 14.18
N GLY A 64 -10.84 -2.61 14.80
CA GLY A 64 -9.72 -2.87 15.71
C GLY A 64 -8.37 -2.62 15.03
N GLU A 65 -8.14 -3.27 13.89
CA GLU A 65 -6.87 -3.14 13.14
C GLU A 65 -6.63 -1.72 12.63
N VAL A 66 -7.68 -0.99 12.24
CA VAL A 66 -7.56 0.45 11.93
C VAL A 66 -7.11 1.25 13.16
N GLY A 67 -7.55 0.84 14.35
CA GLY A 67 -7.07 1.37 15.62
C GLY A 67 -5.59 1.10 15.83
N GLU A 68 -5.13 -0.13 15.59
CA GLU A 68 -3.71 -0.51 15.71
C GLU A 68 -2.83 0.28 14.73
N VAL A 69 -3.28 0.46 13.47
CA VAL A 69 -2.63 1.40 12.53
C VAL A 69 -2.56 2.80 13.14
N ALA A 70 -3.64 3.32 13.72
CA ALA A 70 -3.66 4.67 14.30
C ALA A 70 -2.70 4.80 15.51
N GLU A 71 -2.56 3.75 16.32
CA GLU A 71 -1.66 3.74 17.47
C GLU A 71 -0.19 3.93 17.10
N LEU A 72 0.24 3.44 15.92
CA LEU A 72 1.59 3.64 15.41
C LEU A 72 1.90 5.13 15.10
N PHE A 73 0.88 5.93 14.78
CA PHE A 73 1.02 7.34 14.43
C PHE A 73 0.64 8.30 15.57
N GLN A 74 -0.13 7.86 16.57
CA GLN A 74 -0.83 8.74 17.52
C GLN A 74 0.08 9.74 18.28
N TRP A 75 1.35 9.37 18.51
CA TRP A 75 2.34 10.20 19.22
C TRP A 75 3.46 10.72 18.31
N LYS A 76 3.37 10.46 16.99
CA LYS A 76 4.30 11.01 16.02
C LYS A 76 3.82 12.44 15.68
N GLY A 77 4.75 13.37 15.49
CA GLY A 77 4.45 14.70 14.96
C GLY A 77 4.09 14.62 13.47
N GLU A 78 4.54 15.60 12.67
CA GLU A 78 4.46 15.46 11.22
C GLU A 78 5.26 14.24 10.76
N VAL A 79 4.64 13.35 9.98
CA VAL A 79 5.28 12.15 9.45
C VAL A 79 5.58 12.35 7.96
N ALA A 80 6.86 12.32 7.61
CA ALA A 80 7.31 12.50 6.23
C ALA A 80 7.00 11.28 5.34
N GLU A 81 6.74 11.55 4.06
CA GLU A 81 6.57 10.50 3.05
C GLU A 81 7.80 9.58 3.01
N GLY A 82 7.57 8.27 2.89
CA GLY A 82 8.64 7.27 2.89
C GLY A 82 9.20 6.94 4.28
N LEU A 83 8.72 7.61 5.34
CA LEU A 83 8.99 7.30 6.75
C LEU A 83 10.49 7.29 7.13
N PRO A 84 11.32 8.25 6.68
CA PRO A 84 12.79 8.16 6.82
C PRO A 84 13.27 7.98 8.26
N ASP A 85 12.52 8.50 9.24
CA ASP A 85 12.86 8.45 10.67
C ASP A 85 12.29 7.22 11.40
N TRP A 86 11.67 6.28 10.68
CA TRP A 86 11.11 5.05 11.24
C TRP A 86 12.14 3.92 11.19
N THR A 87 12.23 3.17 12.29
CA THR A 87 13.06 1.96 12.35
C THR A 87 12.49 0.86 11.45
N GLU A 88 13.30 -0.15 11.15
CA GLU A 88 12.82 -1.34 10.42
C GLU A 88 11.66 -2.03 11.15
N SER A 89 11.75 -2.11 12.48
CA SER A 89 10.68 -2.69 13.31
C SER A 89 9.39 -1.86 13.26
N ASP A 90 9.47 -0.52 13.30
CA ASP A 90 8.27 0.34 13.15
C ASP A 90 7.61 0.11 11.78
N ARG A 91 8.41 -0.04 10.72
CA ARG A 91 7.92 -0.28 9.35
C ARG A 91 7.30 -1.66 9.20
N GLU A 92 7.86 -2.67 9.86
CA GLU A 92 7.33 -4.03 9.89
C GLU A 92 5.98 -4.06 10.61
N GLN A 93 5.86 -3.43 11.79
CA GLN A 93 4.58 -3.28 12.49
C GLN A 93 3.54 -2.57 11.61
N LEU A 94 3.91 -1.46 10.97
CA LEU A 94 3.00 -0.79 10.03
C LEU A 94 2.57 -1.70 8.88
N ALA A 95 3.47 -2.52 8.35
CA ALA A 95 3.15 -3.46 7.30
C ALA A 95 2.17 -4.54 7.78
N HIS A 96 2.30 -5.03 9.02
CA HIS A 96 1.36 -5.96 9.64
C HIS A 96 -0.02 -5.34 9.79
N GLU A 97 -0.14 -4.20 10.46
CA GLU A 97 -1.45 -3.59 10.73
C GLU A 97 -2.18 -3.17 9.44
N LEU A 98 -1.46 -2.67 8.44
CA LEU A 98 -2.04 -2.39 7.12
C LEU A 98 -2.51 -3.67 6.41
N SER A 99 -1.79 -4.79 6.60
CA SER A 99 -2.17 -6.08 6.04
C SER A 99 -3.41 -6.63 6.72
N ASP A 100 -3.53 -6.51 8.04
CA ASP A 100 -4.69 -7.01 8.79
C ASP A 100 -5.97 -6.23 8.43
N VAL A 101 -5.88 -4.90 8.27
CA VAL A 101 -6.98 -4.09 7.71
C VAL A 101 -7.41 -4.60 6.33
N LEU A 102 -6.44 -4.86 5.44
CA LEU A 102 -6.73 -5.35 4.09
C LEU A 102 -7.38 -6.73 4.11
N ILE A 103 -6.88 -7.64 4.96
CA ILE A 103 -7.37 -9.00 5.12
C ILE A 103 -8.84 -8.98 5.53
N TYR A 104 -9.20 -8.26 6.60
CA TYR A 104 -10.59 -8.19 7.03
C TYR A 104 -11.49 -7.49 6.03
N LEU A 105 -10.99 -6.49 5.29
CA LEU A 105 -11.76 -5.83 4.24
C LEU A 105 -12.10 -6.80 3.10
N VAL A 106 -11.11 -7.60 2.64
CA VAL A 106 -11.31 -8.60 1.58
C VAL A 106 -12.28 -9.67 2.05
N GLU A 107 -12.13 -10.17 3.27
CA GLU A 107 -13.03 -11.19 3.80
C GLU A 107 -14.45 -10.66 4.01
N LEU A 108 -14.60 -9.44 4.53
CA LEU A 108 -15.90 -8.79 4.66
C LEU A 108 -16.59 -8.66 3.30
N ALA A 109 -15.84 -8.28 2.26
CA ALA A 109 -16.36 -8.20 0.90
C ALA A 109 -16.83 -9.57 0.39
N GLU A 110 -16.07 -10.64 0.64
CA GLU A 110 -16.47 -12.01 0.30
C GLU A 110 -17.77 -12.41 1.02
N LYS A 111 -17.86 -12.26 2.34
CA LYS A 111 -19.08 -12.59 3.10
C LYS A 111 -20.29 -11.76 2.66
N CYS A 112 -20.07 -10.54 2.19
CA CYS A 112 -21.11 -9.67 1.65
C CYS A 112 -21.38 -9.89 0.14
N ARG A 113 -20.66 -10.81 -0.52
CA ARG A 113 -20.75 -11.07 -1.97
C ARG A 113 -20.51 -9.83 -2.83
N VAL A 114 -19.52 -9.03 -2.44
CA VAL A 114 -19.08 -7.85 -3.17
C VAL A 114 -17.83 -8.19 -3.98
N ASP A 115 -17.93 -8.09 -5.30
CA ASP A 115 -16.77 -8.07 -6.18
C ASP A 115 -16.00 -6.74 -5.94
N LEU A 116 -15.04 -6.80 -5.01
CA LEU A 116 -14.32 -5.63 -4.52
C LEU A 116 -13.46 -4.98 -5.61
N PRO A 117 -12.69 -5.71 -6.45
CA PRO A 117 -11.98 -5.09 -7.58
C PRO A 117 -12.92 -4.31 -8.52
N GLN A 118 -14.06 -4.89 -8.91
CA GLN A 118 -15.00 -4.19 -9.78
C GLN A 118 -15.70 -3.02 -9.07
N ALA A 119 -15.97 -3.14 -7.76
CA ALA A 119 -16.52 -2.05 -6.96
C ALA A 119 -15.56 -0.85 -6.91
N VAL A 120 -14.26 -1.08 -6.76
CA VAL A 120 -13.23 -0.02 -6.82
C VAL A 120 -13.21 0.65 -8.19
N LEU A 121 -13.24 -0.10 -9.29
CA LEU A 121 -13.28 0.46 -10.65
C LEU A 121 -14.48 1.41 -10.84
N ARG A 122 -15.67 0.96 -10.44
CA ARG A 122 -16.89 1.81 -10.48
C ARG A 122 -16.76 3.04 -9.59
N LYS A 123 -16.24 2.89 -8.37
CA LYS A 123 -16.06 4.02 -7.44
C LYS A 123 -15.06 5.04 -7.96
N MET A 124 -13.98 4.61 -8.60
CA MET A 124 -12.98 5.49 -9.20
C MET A 124 -13.55 6.28 -10.38
N ALA A 125 -14.38 5.67 -11.23
CA ALA A 125 -15.10 6.38 -12.28
C ALA A 125 -16.00 7.49 -11.68
N LEU A 126 -16.76 7.17 -10.63
CA LEU A 126 -17.59 8.16 -9.92
C LEU A 126 -16.75 9.28 -9.28
N ASN A 127 -15.60 8.96 -8.68
CA ASN A 127 -14.71 9.96 -8.08
C ASN A 127 -14.16 10.93 -9.13
N ARG A 128 -13.80 10.46 -10.33
CA ARG A 128 -13.33 11.32 -11.42
C ARG A 128 -14.39 12.30 -11.90
N LEU A 129 -15.66 11.87 -11.95
CA LEU A 129 -16.78 12.76 -12.27
C LEU A 129 -17.03 13.79 -11.17
N LYS A 130 -16.89 13.37 -9.90
CA LYS A 130 -17.10 14.22 -8.72
C LYS A 130 -15.98 15.26 -8.52
N TYR A 131 -14.75 14.94 -8.93
CA TYR A 131 -13.55 15.76 -8.78
C TYR A 131 -12.78 15.86 -10.10
N PRO A 132 -13.30 16.61 -11.10
CA PRO A 132 -12.63 16.73 -12.38
C PRO A 132 -11.32 17.50 -12.22
N ALA A 133 -10.23 16.96 -12.78
CA ALA A 133 -8.88 17.52 -12.62
C ALA A 133 -8.79 19.01 -12.98
N SER A 134 -9.52 19.46 -13.99
CA SER A 134 -9.59 20.88 -14.39
C SER A 134 -10.16 21.81 -13.31
N LYS A 135 -10.95 21.30 -12.36
CA LYS A 135 -11.55 22.09 -11.26
C LYS A 135 -10.82 21.93 -9.93
N VAL A 136 -9.97 20.91 -9.76
CA VAL A 136 -9.39 20.52 -8.46
C VAL A 136 -7.88 20.43 -8.44
N HIS A 137 -7.21 20.75 -9.54
CA HIS A 137 -5.75 20.70 -9.61
C HIS A 137 -5.13 21.60 -8.52
N GLY A 138 -4.43 20.98 -7.55
CA GLY A 138 -3.82 21.68 -6.41
C GLY A 138 -4.78 22.11 -5.30
N SER A 139 -6.03 21.62 -5.28
CA SER A 139 -7.04 22.03 -4.30
C SER A 139 -7.74 20.84 -3.65
N ALA A 140 -7.71 20.77 -2.31
CA ALA A 140 -8.45 19.78 -1.52
C ALA A 140 -9.91 20.18 -1.26
N LYS A 141 -10.42 21.23 -1.94
CA LYS A 141 -11.78 21.73 -1.75
C LYS A 141 -12.80 20.64 -2.04
N LYS A 142 -13.81 20.54 -1.17
CA LYS A 142 -14.93 19.61 -1.39
C LYS A 142 -15.75 20.06 -2.59
N TYR A 143 -16.37 19.11 -3.28
CA TYR A 143 -17.20 19.37 -4.46
C TYR A 143 -18.40 20.29 -4.21
N THR A 144 -18.79 20.45 -2.95
CA THR A 144 -19.81 21.41 -2.48
C THR A 144 -19.35 22.87 -2.58
N GLU A 145 -18.08 23.12 -2.90
CA GLU A 145 -17.49 24.47 -2.98
C GLU A 145 -17.22 24.93 -4.42
N TYR A 146 -17.55 24.12 -5.44
CA TYR A 146 -17.55 24.59 -6.83
C TYR A 146 -18.82 25.43 -7.03
N LYS A 147 -18.69 26.75 -6.85
CA LYS A 147 -19.66 27.66 -7.46
C LYS A 147 -19.31 27.76 -8.95
N ASP A 148 -20.33 27.60 -9.79
CA ASP A 148 -20.26 27.97 -11.21
C ASP A 148 -19.81 29.43 -11.39
#